data_AF-A0A3N5H2B0-F1
#
_entry.id   AF-A0A3N5H2B0-F1
#
_cell.length_a   1.000
_cell.length_b   1.000
_cell.length_c   1.000
_cell.angle_alpha   90.00
_cell.angle_beta   90.00
_cell.angle_gamma   90.00
#
_symmetry.space_group_name_H-M   'P 1'
#
loop_
_entity.id
_entity.type
_entity.pdbx_description
1 polymer ?
#
loop_
_entity_poly.entity_id
_entity_poly.type
_entity_poly.pdbx_seq_one_letter_code
_entity_poly.pdbx_strand_id
1 'polypeptide(L)'
;MSTKGLITCLVLGTAVFAISSCGDDDPAPTAPNTPAAKVQVWHQGIQQTGVDMEGAPVVLAQQAIDVTTSGKVLVQFDGQCLSSDGDRIVLAASNTPTWGANDGGTAAEAYDSDVNFTSFSHSRVYTIAAGSHTFYAVGENYVETDGTGVASVYGSLTVKFFPNVTNGPMVAHTGAAVVDQDVFGAPTEIAQLTINVNVAGEVLVRFDGYCVSDVGDAIALAASNTVDWGVNDGTTVVEALDADRNRRTFSHSRSYGIGPGSYTYYGVAENAVETAGSGVASVYGSLTVEFFPTGSNKPILEHAGVSQTSIDVEGATVTMEQVTVDAPSSGTAVVRYEGLCSSGADDRIVMAASNTTSWGANDGHVGVEAVSAGLNYNGFSHTRAYAVAAGSHTFYALCNNVVETTGTGIASNYASLSVEFFPD
;
A
#
# COMPACT_ATOMS: atom_id res chain seq x y z
N MET A 1 31.67 82.35 26.78
CA MET A 1 31.85 81.35 25.70
C MET A 1 32.83 80.30 26.19
N SER A 2 32.51 79.02 25.94
CA SER A 2 33.25 77.79 26.31
C SER A 2 33.14 77.35 27.78
N THR A 3 32.28 76.37 28.16
CA THR A 3 32.46 74.88 28.17
C THR A 3 33.76 74.43 28.84
N LYS A 4 33.89 73.45 29.73
CA LYS A 4 33.16 72.29 30.34
C LYS A 4 34.03 71.95 31.59
N GLY A 5 33.68 71.22 32.64
CA GLY A 5 32.59 70.31 32.96
C GLY A 5 32.88 69.71 34.36
N LEU A 6 31.82 69.15 34.96
CA LEU A 6 31.75 68.41 36.23
C LEU A 6 32.81 67.31 36.39
N ILE A 7 33.16 67.00 37.65
CA ILE A 7 32.98 65.68 38.30
C ILE A 7 33.02 65.88 39.82
N THR A 8 31.91 65.55 40.48
CA THR A 8 31.77 65.47 41.95
C THR A 8 31.97 64.01 42.35
N CYS A 9 32.94 63.73 43.22
CA CYS A 9 33.17 62.41 43.80
C CYS A 9 32.50 62.36 45.18
N LEU A 10 31.43 61.57 45.31
CA LEU A 10 30.74 61.29 46.57
C LEU A 10 31.03 59.83 46.95
N VAL A 11 31.76 59.62 48.04
CA VAL A 11 32.03 58.29 48.61
C VAL A 11 31.01 58.04 49.73
N LEU A 12 30.09 57.10 49.49
CA LEU A 12 29.27 56.40 50.48
C LEU A 12 29.53 54.91 50.20
N GLY A 13 30.04 54.10 51.12
CA GLY A 13 29.45 53.82 52.43
C GLY A 13 28.82 52.41 52.35
N THR A 14 29.63 51.40 52.63
CA THR A 14 29.29 49.97 52.66
C THR A 14 28.10 49.67 53.59
N ALA A 15 27.04 49.08 53.06
CA ALA A 15 26.02 48.37 53.82
C ALA A 15 25.66 47.07 53.07
N VAL A 16 26.08 45.94 53.64
CA VAL A 16 25.71 44.59 53.18
C VAL A 16 24.33 44.27 53.77
N PHE A 17 23.30 44.27 52.93
CA PHE A 17 21.96 43.79 53.27
C PHE A 17 21.83 42.34 52.83
N ALA A 18 21.72 41.41 53.78
CA ALA A 18 21.35 40.03 53.50
C ALA A 18 19.82 39.94 53.44
N ILE A 19 19.28 39.75 52.23
CA ILE A 19 17.86 39.42 52.02
C ILE A 19 17.77 37.90 52.01
N SER A 20 17.22 37.34 53.10
CA SER A 20 16.80 35.95 53.19
C SER A 20 15.44 35.82 52.50
N SER A 21 15.42 35.48 51.21
CA SER A 21 14.20 35.10 50.52
C SER A 21 13.80 33.69 50.94
N CYS A 22 12.68 33.56 51.64
CA CYS A 22 11.91 32.33 51.67
C CYS A 22 11.48 32.01 50.22
N GLY A 23 12.21 31.11 49.57
CA GLY A 23 11.88 30.62 48.24
C GLY A 23 10.67 29.71 48.35
N ASP A 24 9.53 30.18 47.84
CA ASP A 24 8.47 29.30 47.40
C ASP A 24 9.03 28.49 46.22
N ASP A 25 9.32 27.22 46.45
CA ASP A 25 9.65 26.23 45.42
C ASP A 25 8.40 25.97 44.57
N ASP A 26 8.04 26.95 43.73
CA ASP A 26 7.01 26.77 42.71
C ASP A 26 7.60 25.78 41.69
N PRO A 27 7.08 24.55 41.57
CA PRO A 27 7.65 23.55 40.69
C PRO A 27 7.64 24.12 39.28
N ALA A 28 8.81 24.11 38.63
CA ALA A 28 8.98 24.61 37.28
C ALA A 28 7.83 24.10 36.39
N PRO A 29 7.14 24.98 35.63
CA PRO A 29 5.98 24.61 34.86
C PRO A 29 6.35 23.41 33.99
N THR A 30 5.66 22.28 34.22
CA THR A 30 5.83 21.08 33.42
C THR A 30 5.64 21.47 31.96
N ALA A 31 6.65 21.19 31.13
CA ALA A 31 6.60 21.49 29.71
C ALA A 31 5.27 20.98 29.13
N PRO A 32 4.56 21.78 28.30
CA PRO A 32 3.29 21.37 27.74
C PRO A 32 3.46 20.01 27.05
N ASN A 33 2.63 19.05 27.44
CA ASN A 33 2.58 17.73 26.81
C ASN A 33 2.30 17.94 25.33
N THR A 34 3.35 17.83 24.50
CA THR A 34 3.19 17.87 23.05
C THR A 34 2.36 16.65 22.67
N PRO A 35 1.21 16.81 21.99
CA PRO A 35 0.37 15.68 21.60
C PRO A 35 1.21 14.63 20.90
N ALA A 36 1.00 13.36 21.25
CA ALA A 36 1.66 12.25 20.56
C ALA A 36 1.35 12.35 19.06
N ALA A 37 2.38 12.34 18.22
CA ALA A 37 2.18 12.49 16.79
C ALA A 37 1.49 11.24 16.24
N LYS A 38 0.35 11.46 15.58
CA LYS A 38 -0.50 10.42 15.02
C LYS A 38 -0.26 10.30 13.52
N VAL A 39 -0.40 9.08 12.99
CA VAL A 39 -0.53 8.88 11.54
C VAL A 39 -1.86 9.50 11.11
N GLN A 40 -1.84 10.28 10.05
CA GLN A 40 -3.04 10.86 9.44
C GLN A 40 -3.27 10.18 8.10
N VAL A 41 -4.54 9.92 7.77
CA VAL A 41 -4.92 9.20 6.55
C VAL A 41 -5.96 9.99 5.80
N TRP A 42 -5.78 10.06 4.49
CA TRP A 42 -6.74 10.57 3.53
C TRP A 42 -6.97 9.51 2.45
N HIS A 43 -8.20 9.43 1.96
CA HIS A 43 -8.59 8.44 0.98
C HIS A 43 -9.55 9.04 -0.03
N GLN A 44 -9.29 8.78 -1.31
CA GLN A 44 -10.13 9.20 -2.42
C GLN A 44 -10.44 7.98 -3.30
N GLY A 45 -11.72 7.61 -3.38
CA GLY A 45 -12.19 6.62 -4.36
C GLY A 45 -12.09 7.16 -5.79
N ILE A 46 -11.82 6.27 -6.74
CA ILE A 46 -11.62 6.57 -8.16
C ILE A 46 -12.64 5.78 -8.98
N GLN A 47 -13.38 6.48 -9.84
CA GLN A 47 -14.34 5.92 -10.78
C GLN A 47 -14.29 6.75 -12.07
N GLN A 48 -13.24 6.51 -12.87
CA GLN A 48 -13.03 7.17 -14.14
C GLN A 48 -13.42 6.23 -15.28
N THR A 49 -14.16 6.70 -16.28
CA THR A 49 -14.65 5.86 -17.38
C THR A 49 -14.40 6.54 -18.71
N GLY A 50 -13.80 5.79 -19.65
CA GLY A 50 -13.54 6.27 -21.01
C GLY A 50 -12.60 7.47 -21.05
N VAL A 51 -11.54 7.46 -20.23
CA VAL A 51 -10.50 8.49 -20.22
C VAL A 51 -9.50 8.20 -21.33
N ASP A 52 -9.30 9.17 -22.22
CA ASP A 52 -8.20 9.17 -23.18
C ASP A 52 -6.88 9.43 -22.43
N MET A 53 -5.96 8.47 -22.52
CA MET A 53 -4.65 8.50 -21.87
C MET A 53 -3.49 8.62 -22.88
N GLU A 54 -3.75 8.93 -24.15
CA GLU A 54 -2.69 9.03 -25.15
C GLU A 54 -1.80 10.28 -24.96
N GLY A 55 -0.49 10.08 -25.16
CA GLY A 55 0.49 11.14 -25.43
C GLY A 55 0.99 11.95 -24.24
N ALA A 56 0.22 12.12 -23.16
CA ALA A 56 0.69 12.77 -21.93
C ALA A 56 0.02 12.20 -20.68
N PRO A 57 0.69 12.23 -19.51
CA PRO A 57 0.08 11.82 -18.24
C PRO A 57 -1.23 12.56 -17.93
N VAL A 58 -2.24 11.78 -17.54
CA VAL A 58 -3.57 12.22 -17.13
C VAL A 58 -3.74 12.01 -15.63
N VAL A 59 -4.22 13.03 -14.92
CA VAL A 59 -4.57 12.91 -13.50
C VAL A 59 -5.94 12.25 -13.36
N LEU A 60 -5.95 11.05 -12.76
CA LEU A 60 -7.16 10.27 -12.51
C LEU A 60 -7.82 10.64 -11.18
N ALA A 61 -7.00 11.01 -10.19
CA ALA A 61 -7.43 11.58 -8.92
C ALA A 61 -6.30 12.38 -8.27
N GLN A 62 -6.67 13.24 -7.31
CA GLN A 62 -5.72 13.98 -6.50
C GLN A 62 -6.19 14.08 -5.05
N GLN A 63 -5.24 14.13 -4.13
CA GLN A 63 -5.49 14.27 -2.70
C GLN A 63 -4.59 15.38 -2.14
N ALA A 64 -5.20 16.48 -1.72
CA ALA A 64 -4.50 17.54 -1.01
C ALA A 64 -4.43 17.20 0.49
N ILE A 65 -3.29 17.47 1.11
CA ILE A 65 -3.08 17.36 2.55
C ILE A 65 -2.42 18.64 3.07
N ASP A 66 -2.60 18.93 4.36
CA ASP A 66 -1.91 20.02 5.05
C ASP A 66 -1.40 19.49 6.38
N VAL A 67 -0.08 19.52 6.58
CA VAL A 67 0.59 18.90 7.73
C VAL A 67 1.41 19.92 8.49
N THR A 68 1.35 19.88 9.82
CA THR A 68 1.98 20.88 10.69
C THR A 68 3.45 20.59 11.01
N THR A 69 3.95 19.42 10.63
CA THR A 69 5.31 18.96 10.90
C THR A 69 5.92 18.31 9.65
N SER A 70 7.24 18.20 9.59
CA SER A 70 7.89 17.38 8.57
C SER A 70 7.71 15.90 8.85
N GLY A 71 7.77 15.09 7.80
CA GLY A 71 7.55 13.65 7.91
C GLY A 71 7.70 12.95 6.57
N LYS A 72 7.13 11.76 6.51
CA LYS A 72 7.03 10.98 5.27
C LYS A 72 5.57 10.78 4.91
N VAL A 73 5.29 10.66 3.61
CA VAL A 73 3.97 10.32 3.09
C VAL A 73 4.07 9.05 2.28
N LEU A 74 3.29 8.04 2.64
CA LEU A 74 3.01 6.88 1.78
C LEU A 74 1.82 7.22 0.90
N VAL A 75 2.01 7.14 -0.42
CA VAL A 75 0.96 7.29 -1.42
C VAL A 75 0.76 5.94 -2.09
N GLN A 76 -0.47 5.49 -2.14
CA GLN A 76 -0.84 4.18 -2.66
C GLN A 76 -1.99 4.34 -3.65
N PHE A 77 -1.81 3.76 -4.84
CA PHE A 77 -2.79 3.73 -5.90
C PHE A 77 -3.07 2.28 -6.28
N ASP A 78 -4.24 1.78 -5.89
CA ASP A 78 -4.71 0.42 -6.19
C ASP A 78 -6.00 0.46 -6.98
N GLY A 79 -6.23 -0.56 -7.78
CA GLY A 79 -7.53 -0.74 -8.40
C GLY A 79 -7.50 -1.71 -9.57
N GLN A 80 -8.39 -1.44 -10.53
CA GLN A 80 -8.54 -2.16 -11.77
C GLN A 80 -8.60 -1.15 -12.92
N CYS A 81 -7.91 -1.49 -14.01
CA CYS A 81 -7.93 -0.74 -15.26
C CYS A 81 -8.58 -1.59 -16.33
N LEU A 82 -9.53 -1.01 -17.08
CA LEU A 82 -10.13 -1.59 -18.27
C LEU A 82 -9.65 -0.78 -19.47
N SER A 83 -9.10 -1.40 -20.51
CA SER A 83 -8.61 -0.71 -21.70
C SER A 83 -8.93 -1.50 -22.97
N SER A 84 -8.59 -0.96 -24.16
CA SER A 84 -8.79 -1.71 -25.40
C SER A 84 -7.65 -2.70 -25.60
N ASP A 85 -7.93 -3.80 -26.30
CA ASP A 85 -6.91 -4.74 -26.77
C ASP A 85 -5.71 -4.00 -27.41
N GLY A 86 -4.49 -4.35 -26.98
CA GLY A 86 -3.24 -3.74 -27.41
C GLY A 86 -2.86 -2.44 -26.70
N ASP A 87 -3.68 -1.94 -25.75
CA ASP A 87 -3.31 -0.83 -24.88
C ASP A 87 -2.53 -1.31 -23.66
N ARG A 88 -1.40 -0.64 -23.40
CA ARG A 88 -0.69 -0.75 -22.13
C ARG A 88 -0.71 0.56 -21.36
N ILE A 89 -1.61 0.62 -20.40
CA ILE A 89 -1.79 1.78 -19.52
C ILE A 89 -0.80 1.71 -18.36
N VAL A 90 0.09 2.70 -18.29
CA VAL A 90 0.98 2.87 -17.14
C VAL A 90 0.27 3.71 -16.09
N LEU A 91 0.27 3.23 -14.86
CA LEU A 91 -0.43 3.81 -13.71
C LEU A 91 0.56 4.05 -12.58
N ALA A 92 0.51 5.23 -11.97
CA ALA A 92 1.43 5.58 -10.89
C ALA A 92 0.80 6.43 -9.79
N ALA A 93 1.35 6.26 -8.59
CA ALA A 93 1.15 7.14 -7.45
C ALA A 93 2.28 8.17 -7.49
N SER A 94 1.93 9.46 -7.46
CA SER A 94 2.89 10.56 -7.69
C SER A 94 2.69 11.73 -6.73
N ASN A 95 3.76 12.50 -6.50
CA ASN A 95 3.69 13.83 -5.86
C ASN A 95 3.67 14.98 -6.89
N THR A 96 3.55 14.67 -8.18
CA THR A 96 3.32 15.63 -9.25
C THR A 96 2.20 15.16 -10.19
N PRO A 97 1.62 16.02 -11.03
CA PRO A 97 0.64 15.61 -12.05
C PRO A 97 1.21 14.72 -13.18
N THR A 98 2.51 14.39 -13.11
CA THR A 98 3.22 13.51 -14.04
C THR A 98 3.88 12.39 -13.22
N TRP A 99 4.59 11.48 -13.86
CA TRP A 99 5.58 10.65 -13.17
C TRP A 99 6.95 10.81 -13.83
N GLY A 100 8.01 10.74 -13.03
CA GLY A 100 9.37 10.63 -13.52
C GLY A 100 9.76 9.18 -13.81
N ALA A 101 10.84 9.00 -14.58
CA ALA A 101 11.44 7.68 -14.85
C ALA A 101 11.80 6.88 -13.58
N ASN A 102 11.94 7.57 -12.43
CA ASN A 102 12.26 6.98 -11.13
C ASN A 102 11.07 6.93 -10.16
N ASP A 103 9.94 7.57 -10.50
CA ASP A 103 8.71 7.49 -9.70
C ASP A 103 8.03 6.13 -9.85
N GLY A 104 8.48 5.33 -10.84
CA GLY A 104 7.96 4.01 -11.15
C GLY A 104 6.49 4.04 -11.52
N GLY A 105 6.07 3.00 -12.20
CA GLY A 105 4.67 2.76 -12.46
C GLY A 105 4.43 1.27 -12.45
N THR A 106 3.16 0.91 -12.40
CA THR A 106 2.72 -0.42 -12.79
C THR A 106 2.05 -0.32 -14.15
N ALA A 107 2.12 -1.39 -14.93
CA ALA A 107 1.43 -1.46 -16.21
C ALA A 107 0.18 -2.34 -16.07
N ALA A 108 -0.94 -1.85 -16.59
CA ALA A 108 -2.13 -2.63 -16.84
C ALA A 108 -2.28 -2.77 -18.35
N GLU A 109 -2.23 -4.01 -18.82
CA GLU A 109 -2.30 -4.35 -20.23
C GLU A 109 -3.59 -5.09 -20.50
N ALA A 110 -4.24 -4.76 -21.62
CA ALA A 110 -5.38 -5.49 -22.14
C ALA A 110 -4.90 -6.29 -23.36
N TYR A 111 -4.93 -7.61 -23.24
CA TYR A 111 -4.28 -8.51 -24.20
C TYR A 111 -5.17 -8.97 -25.33
N ASP A 112 -6.48 -8.97 -25.09
CA ASP A 112 -7.51 -9.30 -26.06
C ASP A 112 -8.85 -8.68 -25.62
N SER A 113 -9.88 -8.84 -26.43
CA SER A 113 -11.20 -8.26 -26.16
C SER A 113 -11.93 -8.87 -24.96
N ASP A 114 -11.59 -10.11 -24.60
CA ASP A 114 -12.21 -10.86 -23.52
C ASP A 114 -11.52 -10.47 -22.20
N VAL A 115 -10.18 -10.37 -22.22
CA VAL A 115 -9.32 -10.02 -21.09
C VAL A 115 -8.88 -8.56 -21.15
N ASN A 116 -9.87 -7.69 -21.10
CA ASN A 116 -9.66 -6.25 -21.25
C ASN A 116 -9.47 -5.51 -19.93
N PHE A 117 -9.23 -6.24 -18.83
CA PHE A 117 -9.04 -5.63 -17.52
C PHE A 117 -7.95 -6.28 -16.68
N THR A 118 -7.23 -5.44 -15.95
CA THR A 118 -6.11 -5.85 -15.12
C THR A 118 -6.18 -5.12 -13.78
N SER A 119 -6.12 -5.90 -12.69
CA SER A 119 -5.90 -5.35 -11.35
C SER A 119 -4.49 -4.77 -11.25
N PHE A 120 -4.27 -3.78 -10.39
CA PHE A 120 -2.95 -3.18 -10.21
C PHE A 120 -2.77 -2.63 -8.80
N SER A 121 -1.50 -2.47 -8.42
CA SER A 121 -1.07 -1.78 -7.21
C SER A 121 0.21 -1.01 -7.51
N HIS A 122 0.30 0.22 -7.00
CA HIS A 122 1.55 0.96 -6.97
C HIS A 122 1.67 1.83 -5.71
N SER A 123 2.77 1.68 -4.98
CA SER A 123 3.06 2.46 -3.77
C SER A 123 4.37 3.26 -3.86
N ARG A 124 4.38 4.46 -3.24
CA ARG A 124 5.55 5.35 -3.12
C ARG A 124 5.62 6.09 -1.80
N VAL A 125 6.84 6.41 -1.37
CA VAL A 125 7.07 7.22 -0.16
C VAL A 125 7.83 8.50 -0.49
N TYR A 126 7.29 9.63 -0.03
CA TYR A 126 7.88 10.96 -0.18
C TYR A 126 8.29 11.51 1.18
N THR A 127 9.42 12.21 1.25
CA THR A 127 9.76 13.03 2.43
C THR A 127 9.25 14.45 2.18
N ILE A 128 8.48 15.00 3.12
CA ILE A 128 7.86 16.32 2.99
C ILE A 128 8.16 17.22 4.19
N ALA A 129 8.19 18.53 3.93
CA ALA A 129 8.21 19.54 4.98
C ALA A 129 6.78 19.82 5.50
N ALA A 130 6.66 20.57 6.59
CA ALA A 130 5.37 21.11 7.02
C ALA A 130 4.76 22.02 5.93
N GLY A 131 3.43 22.01 5.80
CA GLY A 131 2.66 22.78 4.83
C GLY A 131 1.73 21.92 3.99
N SER A 132 1.23 22.54 2.91
CA SER A 132 0.29 21.90 1.99
C SER A 132 1.01 21.17 0.86
N HIS A 133 0.55 19.95 0.57
CA HIS A 133 1.05 19.09 -0.49
C HIS A 133 -0.12 18.44 -1.22
N THR A 134 0.08 18.09 -2.49
CA THR A 134 -0.90 17.35 -3.29
C THR A 134 -0.25 16.11 -3.86
N PHE A 135 -0.95 15.00 -3.77
CA PHE A 135 -0.56 13.71 -4.34
C PHE A 135 -1.58 13.29 -5.39
N TYR A 136 -1.15 12.48 -6.34
CA TYR A 136 -1.87 12.20 -7.57
C TYR A 136 -1.88 10.71 -7.88
N ALA A 137 -3.00 10.23 -8.41
CA ALA A 137 -3.08 9.03 -9.21
C ALA A 137 -3.03 9.45 -10.66
N VAL A 138 -2.08 8.92 -11.43
CA VAL A 138 -1.79 9.34 -12.80
C VAL A 138 -1.78 8.13 -13.73
N GLY A 139 -2.27 8.30 -14.96
CA GLY A 139 -2.30 7.29 -16.02
C GLY A 139 -1.88 7.83 -17.39
N GLU A 140 -1.32 6.99 -18.26
CA GLU A 140 -0.80 7.34 -19.59
C GLU A 140 -0.64 6.06 -20.40
N ASN A 141 -0.99 6.13 -21.68
CA ASN A 141 -0.69 5.13 -22.68
C ASN A 141 0.47 5.62 -23.55
N TYR A 142 1.69 5.13 -23.32
CA TYR A 142 2.88 5.58 -24.05
C TYR A 142 3.81 4.46 -24.53
N VAL A 143 3.53 3.19 -24.19
CA VAL A 143 4.47 2.09 -24.44
C VAL A 143 3.98 1.12 -25.51
N GLU A 144 2.72 0.68 -25.43
CA GLU A 144 2.02 -0.11 -26.45
C GLU A 144 0.69 0.58 -26.72
N THR A 145 0.60 1.16 -27.91
CA THR A 145 -0.50 2.05 -28.32
C THR A 145 -1.23 1.48 -29.54
N ASP A 146 -1.26 0.15 -29.65
CA ASP A 146 -1.96 -0.52 -30.75
C ASP A 146 -3.48 -0.52 -30.55
N GLY A 147 -3.92 -0.32 -29.30
CA GLY A 147 -5.31 -0.08 -28.91
C GLY A 147 -5.77 1.36 -29.18
N THR A 148 -6.72 1.84 -28.36
CA THR A 148 -7.33 3.18 -28.55
C THR A 148 -6.76 4.24 -27.62
N GLY A 149 -5.94 3.84 -26.64
CA GLY A 149 -5.51 4.67 -25.52
C GLY A 149 -6.63 5.13 -24.59
N VAL A 150 -7.86 4.64 -24.78
CA VAL A 150 -9.01 4.94 -23.92
C VAL A 150 -9.14 3.86 -22.85
N ALA A 151 -9.12 4.28 -21.59
CA ALA A 151 -9.22 3.39 -20.43
C ALA A 151 -10.22 3.85 -19.37
N SER A 152 -10.73 2.91 -18.59
CA SER A 152 -11.56 3.13 -17.42
C SER A 152 -10.82 2.63 -16.18
N VAL A 153 -10.75 3.44 -15.13
CA VAL A 153 -10.01 3.12 -13.91
C VAL A 153 -10.93 3.20 -12.71
N TYR A 154 -11.01 2.08 -11.98
CA TYR A 154 -11.81 1.93 -10.77
C TYR A 154 -10.86 1.55 -9.63
N GLY A 155 -10.75 2.37 -8.60
CA GLY A 155 -9.72 2.16 -7.60
C GLY A 155 -9.74 3.16 -6.45
N SER A 156 -8.58 3.37 -5.84
CA SER A 156 -8.42 4.35 -4.78
C SER A 156 -7.03 4.98 -4.74
N LEU A 157 -6.98 6.25 -4.34
CA LEU A 157 -5.77 6.94 -3.94
C LEU A 157 -5.79 7.09 -2.41
N THR A 158 -4.90 6.38 -1.73
CA THR A 158 -4.72 6.46 -0.27
C THR A 158 -3.42 7.18 0.05
N VAL A 159 -3.50 8.18 0.93
CA VAL A 159 -2.36 8.99 1.39
C VAL A 159 -2.25 8.86 2.90
N LYS A 160 -1.10 8.39 3.40
CA LYS A 160 -0.82 8.30 4.83
C LYS A 160 0.37 9.15 5.20
N PHE A 161 0.23 10.05 6.17
CA PHE A 161 1.30 10.88 6.69
C PHE A 161 1.87 10.33 7.99
N PHE A 162 3.18 10.11 8.00
CA PHE A 162 3.99 9.64 9.12
C PHE A 162 4.86 10.81 9.63
N PRO A 163 4.48 11.46 10.74
CA PRO A 163 5.26 12.56 11.31
C PRO A 163 6.64 12.09 11.77
N ASN A 164 7.67 12.92 11.57
CA ASN A 164 9.02 12.59 12.02
C ASN A 164 9.17 12.80 13.54
N VAL A 165 8.86 11.77 14.32
CA VAL A 165 8.94 11.79 15.79
C VAL A 165 9.77 10.64 16.33
N THR A 166 10.53 10.92 17.38
CA THR A 166 11.32 9.90 18.09
C THR A 166 10.41 8.80 18.63
N ASN A 167 10.70 7.54 18.27
CA ASN A 167 9.96 6.34 18.68
C ASN A 167 8.46 6.34 18.29
N GLY A 168 8.07 7.16 17.32
CA GLY A 168 6.71 7.15 16.79
C GLY A 168 6.53 6.22 15.59
N PRO A 169 5.36 6.27 14.95
CA PRO A 169 5.12 5.53 13.72
C PRO A 169 6.05 6.02 12.63
N MET A 170 6.46 5.13 11.73
CA MET A 170 7.31 5.49 10.60
C MET A 170 6.99 4.64 9.38
N VAL A 171 7.44 5.10 8.23
CA VAL A 171 7.42 4.34 6.98
C VAL A 171 8.80 4.37 6.32
N ALA A 172 9.19 3.22 5.78
CA ALA A 172 10.38 3.05 4.98
C ALA A 172 10.01 2.42 3.63
N HIS A 173 10.81 2.69 2.61
CA HIS A 173 10.54 2.26 1.24
C HIS A 173 11.85 2.05 0.51
N THR A 174 11.87 1.06 -0.36
CA THR A 174 12.86 0.91 -1.42
C THR A 174 12.17 0.46 -2.70
N GLY A 175 12.64 0.98 -3.85
CA GLY A 175 12.26 0.40 -5.14
C GLY A 175 12.96 -0.93 -5.37
N ALA A 176 12.32 -1.79 -6.17
CA ALA A 176 12.86 -3.02 -6.72
C ALA A 176 12.91 -2.88 -8.24
N ALA A 177 14.06 -3.19 -8.85
CA ALA A 177 14.23 -3.21 -10.30
C ALA A 177 15.34 -4.21 -10.63
N VAL A 178 14.98 -5.49 -10.65
CA VAL A 178 15.87 -6.57 -11.07
C VAL A 178 15.48 -7.00 -12.49
N VAL A 179 16.47 -7.30 -13.31
CA VAL A 179 16.30 -7.66 -14.72
C VAL A 179 16.98 -9.00 -14.94
N ASP A 180 16.26 -9.90 -15.60
CA ASP A 180 16.73 -11.24 -15.96
C ASP A 180 17.36 -12.00 -14.79
N GLN A 181 16.72 -11.92 -13.62
CA GLN A 181 17.16 -12.61 -12.41
C GLN A 181 16.71 -14.07 -12.46
N ASP A 182 17.66 -15.00 -12.32
CA ASP A 182 17.35 -16.41 -12.09
C ASP A 182 16.71 -16.56 -10.70
N VAL A 183 15.49 -17.08 -10.68
CA VAL A 183 14.68 -17.36 -9.49
C VAL A 183 14.27 -18.83 -9.43
N PHE A 184 14.98 -19.71 -10.15
CA PHE A 184 14.64 -21.13 -10.25
C PHE A 184 15.06 -21.94 -9.01
N GLY A 185 14.11 -22.71 -8.46
CA GLY A 185 14.38 -23.79 -7.51
C GLY A 185 14.78 -23.38 -6.09
N ALA A 186 14.88 -22.07 -5.80
CA ALA A 186 15.00 -21.55 -4.44
C ALA A 186 14.54 -20.08 -4.35
N PRO A 187 14.08 -19.64 -3.16
CA PRO A 187 13.74 -18.25 -2.91
C PRO A 187 14.90 -17.31 -3.19
N THR A 188 14.64 -16.27 -3.97
CA THR A 188 15.63 -15.27 -4.36
C THR A 188 15.22 -13.89 -3.85
N GLU A 189 16.16 -13.19 -3.22
CA GLU A 189 15.97 -11.80 -2.79
C GLU A 189 15.85 -10.88 -4.01
N ILE A 190 14.74 -10.17 -4.10
CA ILE A 190 14.47 -9.16 -5.14
C ILE A 190 14.69 -7.75 -4.60
N ALA A 191 14.33 -7.54 -3.34
CA ALA A 191 14.56 -6.29 -2.63
C ALA A 191 14.75 -6.56 -1.15
N GLN A 192 15.48 -5.68 -0.47
CA GLN A 192 15.63 -5.71 0.98
C GLN A 192 15.51 -4.32 1.58
N LEU A 193 14.93 -4.25 2.78
CA LEU A 193 14.75 -3.00 3.50
C LEU A 193 14.97 -3.23 4.99
N THR A 194 15.93 -2.50 5.56
CA THR A 194 16.22 -2.56 7.00
C THR A 194 15.64 -1.34 7.71
N ILE A 195 14.93 -1.57 8.81
CA ILE A 195 14.48 -0.54 9.73
C ILE A 195 15.12 -0.73 11.11
N ASN A 196 15.26 0.37 11.85
CA ASN A 196 15.72 0.36 13.24
C ASN A 196 14.64 0.97 14.13
N VAL A 197 14.22 0.24 15.16
CA VAL A 197 13.17 0.67 16.09
C VAL A 197 13.68 0.56 17.53
N ASN A 198 13.35 1.53 18.37
CA ASN A 198 13.77 1.53 19.78
C ASN A 198 12.65 1.14 20.75
N VAL A 199 11.49 0.76 20.21
CA VAL A 199 10.29 0.37 20.97
C VAL A 199 9.66 -0.83 20.29
N ALA A 200 8.91 -1.63 21.04
CA ALA A 200 8.10 -2.70 20.46
C ALA A 200 6.95 -2.12 19.62
N GLY A 201 6.47 -2.91 18.67
CA GLY A 201 5.40 -2.52 17.76
C GLY A 201 5.03 -3.64 16.80
N GLU A 202 4.22 -3.26 15.83
CA GLU A 202 3.84 -4.08 14.69
C GLU A 202 4.39 -3.42 13.42
N VAL A 203 4.76 -4.25 12.46
CA VAL A 203 5.09 -3.81 11.11
C VAL A 203 4.08 -4.38 10.13
N LEU A 204 3.82 -3.62 9.07
CA LEU A 204 3.18 -4.10 7.86
C LEU A 204 4.21 -3.97 6.72
N VAL A 205 4.57 -5.11 6.14
CA VAL A 205 5.48 -5.20 5.01
C VAL A 205 4.64 -5.45 3.77
N ARG A 206 4.87 -4.67 2.71
CA ARG A 206 4.17 -4.77 1.43
C ARG A 206 5.19 -4.84 0.30
N PHE A 207 4.97 -5.77 -0.62
CA PHE A 207 5.71 -5.87 -1.87
C PHE A 207 4.72 -5.86 -3.04
N ASP A 208 4.76 -4.79 -3.83
CA ASP A 208 3.85 -4.58 -4.94
C ASP A 208 4.57 -4.09 -6.19
N GLY A 209 4.02 -4.38 -7.38
CA GLY A 209 4.63 -4.00 -8.64
C GLY A 209 4.18 -4.88 -9.81
N TYR A 210 5.07 -5.12 -10.76
CA TYR A 210 4.88 -6.07 -11.86
C TYR A 210 6.10 -6.97 -12.07
N CYS A 211 5.84 -8.17 -12.58
CA CYS A 211 6.83 -9.19 -12.91
C CYS A 211 6.71 -9.51 -14.40
N VAL A 212 7.86 -9.68 -15.06
CA VAL A 212 8.00 -10.19 -16.43
C VAL A 212 8.77 -11.50 -16.36
N SER A 213 8.29 -12.58 -16.97
CA SER A 213 8.97 -13.89 -16.99
C SER A 213 8.81 -14.61 -18.33
N ASP A 214 9.48 -15.75 -18.51
CA ASP A 214 9.34 -16.52 -19.76
C ASP A 214 8.07 -17.37 -19.76
N VAL A 215 7.60 -17.71 -20.95
CA VAL A 215 6.43 -18.57 -21.14
C VAL A 215 6.59 -19.90 -20.40
N GLY A 216 5.60 -20.25 -19.59
CA GLY A 216 5.59 -21.46 -18.77
C GLY A 216 6.27 -21.28 -17.41
N ASP A 217 6.68 -20.07 -17.05
CA ASP A 217 7.08 -19.72 -15.68
C ASP A 217 5.87 -19.25 -14.87
N ALA A 218 5.78 -19.74 -13.63
CA ALA A 218 4.87 -19.24 -12.61
C ALA A 218 5.68 -18.72 -11.42
N ILE A 219 5.98 -17.43 -11.45
CA ILE A 219 6.81 -16.74 -10.48
C ILE A 219 5.95 -16.38 -9.28
N ALA A 220 6.24 -17.00 -8.14
CA ALA A 220 5.61 -16.67 -6.90
C ALA A 220 6.40 -15.54 -6.22
N LEU A 221 5.72 -14.50 -5.74
CA LEU A 221 6.28 -13.32 -5.10
C LEU A 221 5.70 -13.12 -3.70
N ALA A 222 6.53 -12.67 -2.75
CA ALA A 222 6.10 -12.45 -1.38
C ALA A 222 6.86 -11.30 -0.69
N ALA A 223 6.18 -10.71 0.30
CA ALA A 223 6.77 -9.84 1.31
C ALA A 223 7.08 -10.67 2.56
N SER A 224 8.36 -10.76 2.95
CA SER A 224 8.80 -11.63 4.05
C SER A 224 9.77 -10.94 5.02
N ASN A 225 9.91 -11.50 6.23
CA ASN A 225 10.96 -11.14 7.19
C ASN A 225 12.19 -12.06 7.08
N THR A 226 12.18 -13.01 6.13
CA THR A 226 13.32 -13.86 5.78
C THR A 226 13.36 -14.07 4.26
N VAL A 227 14.50 -14.49 3.70
CA VAL A 227 14.58 -14.84 2.28
C VAL A 227 13.95 -16.22 2.04
N ASP A 228 14.16 -17.17 2.95
CA ASP A 228 13.57 -18.51 2.87
C ASP A 228 12.08 -18.44 3.22
N TRP A 229 11.22 -18.29 2.20
CA TRP A 229 9.78 -18.25 2.44
C TRP A 229 9.28 -19.52 3.16
N GLY A 230 8.56 -19.33 4.26
CA GLY A 230 7.84 -20.43 4.90
C GLY A 230 6.61 -20.82 4.07
N VAL A 231 6.19 -22.09 4.16
CA VAL A 231 4.92 -22.58 3.57
C VAL A 231 3.69 -21.77 4.05
N ASN A 232 3.84 -21.02 5.15
CA ASN A 232 2.80 -20.18 5.77
C ASN A 232 3.03 -18.68 5.54
N ASP A 233 3.95 -18.29 4.66
CA ASP A 233 4.26 -16.88 4.41
C ASP A 233 3.28 -16.22 3.45
N GLY A 234 2.46 -17.02 2.77
CA GLY A 234 1.61 -16.54 1.69
C GLY A 234 2.45 -16.11 0.49
N THR A 235 1.85 -16.15 -0.69
CA THR A 235 2.48 -15.70 -1.92
C THR A 235 1.39 -15.21 -2.85
N THR A 236 1.76 -14.31 -3.76
CA THR A 236 1.01 -14.10 -5.00
C THR A 236 1.79 -14.75 -6.15
N VAL A 237 1.14 -15.12 -7.24
CA VAL A 237 1.77 -15.80 -8.38
C VAL A 237 1.50 -15.01 -9.64
N VAL A 238 2.56 -14.79 -10.42
CA VAL A 238 2.52 -14.24 -11.77
C VAL A 238 2.92 -15.33 -12.74
N GLU A 239 2.00 -15.67 -13.63
CA GLU A 239 2.21 -16.66 -14.68
C GLU A 239 2.42 -15.97 -16.03
N ALA A 240 3.45 -16.39 -16.77
CA ALA A 240 3.71 -15.96 -18.14
C ALA A 240 3.31 -17.08 -19.12
N LEU A 241 2.48 -16.74 -20.10
CA LEU A 241 1.65 -17.74 -20.79
C LEU A 241 1.93 -17.83 -22.27
N ASP A 242 2.24 -16.68 -22.84
CA ASP A 242 2.80 -16.53 -24.16
C ASP A 242 3.70 -15.29 -24.16
N ALA A 243 4.34 -15.03 -25.29
CA ALA A 243 5.33 -13.97 -25.41
C ALA A 243 4.75 -12.57 -25.21
N ASP A 244 3.43 -12.40 -25.42
CA ASP A 244 2.74 -11.12 -25.29
C ASP A 244 2.14 -10.98 -23.88
N ARG A 245 1.73 -12.09 -23.25
CA ARG A 245 1.17 -12.16 -21.89
C ARG A 245 2.20 -12.58 -20.85
N ASN A 246 3.37 -11.96 -20.91
CA ASN A 246 4.49 -12.31 -20.05
C ASN A 246 4.72 -11.35 -18.89
N ARG A 247 3.90 -10.30 -18.77
CA ARG A 247 3.97 -9.26 -17.73
C ARG A 247 2.70 -9.24 -16.90
N ARG A 248 2.76 -9.40 -15.58
CA ARG A 248 1.58 -9.19 -14.70
C ARG A 248 1.90 -8.41 -13.44
N THR A 249 0.90 -7.71 -12.94
CA THR A 249 1.00 -7.03 -11.66
C THR A 249 0.89 -8.02 -10.50
N PHE A 250 1.46 -7.64 -9.36
CA PHE A 250 1.35 -8.40 -8.13
C PHE A 250 1.26 -7.47 -6.93
N SER A 251 0.65 -7.96 -5.85
CA SER A 251 0.69 -7.31 -4.54
C SER A 251 0.62 -8.36 -3.45
N HIS A 252 1.46 -8.23 -2.44
CA HIS A 252 1.46 -9.09 -1.27
C HIS A 252 1.84 -8.29 -0.04
N SER A 253 1.14 -8.50 1.07
CA SER A 253 1.52 -7.93 2.36
C SER A 253 1.49 -8.95 3.49
N ARG A 254 2.20 -8.60 4.56
CA ARG A 254 2.28 -9.40 5.78
C ARG A 254 2.61 -8.53 6.98
N SER A 255 2.07 -8.88 8.14
CA SER A 255 2.38 -8.21 9.40
C SER A 255 3.28 -9.03 10.31
N TYR A 256 4.09 -8.34 11.12
CA TYR A 256 4.95 -8.96 12.13
C TYR A 256 4.94 -8.14 13.42
N GLY A 257 4.82 -8.82 14.57
CA GLY A 257 5.11 -8.21 15.87
C GLY A 257 6.62 -8.19 16.11
N ILE A 258 7.16 -7.03 16.49
CA ILE A 258 8.61 -6.84 16.72
C ILE A 258 8.90 -6.12 18.05
N GLY A 259 10.07 -6.41 18.63
CA GLY A 259 10.62 -5.65 19.77
C GLY A 259 11.55 -4.51 19.31
N PRO A 260 12.20 -3.78 20.23
CA PRO A 260 13.31 -2.90 19.89
C PRO A 260 14.44 -3.68 19.18
N GLY A 261 14.98 -3.15 18.09
CA GLY A 261 16.03 -3.82 17.32
C GLY A 261 16.20 -3.31 15.90
N SER A 262 17.01 -4.04 15.15
CA SER A 262 17.21 -3.86 13.70
C SER A 262 16.55 -5.04 12.99
N TYR A 263 15.70 -4.76 12.01
CA TYR A 263 14.91 -5.77 11.29
C TYR A 263 15.05 -5.53 9.80
N THR A 264 15.36 -6.60 9.07
CA THR A 264 15.43 -6.61 7.61
C THR A 264 14.23 -7.37 7.07
N TYR A 265 13.56 -6.77 6.09
CA TYR A 265 12.45 -7.34 5.36
C TYR A 265 12.83 -7.47 3.89
N TYR A 266 12.17 -8.39 3.20
CA TYR A 266 12.53 -8.82 1.86
C TYR A 266 11.31 -8.84 0.95
N GLY A 267 11.50 -8.41 -0.29
CA GLY A 267 10.70 -8.85 -1.43
C GLY A 267 11.40 -10.08 -2.00
N VAL A 268 10.68 -11.19 -2.10
CA VAL A 268 11.24 -12.49 -2.50
C VAL A 268 10.48 -13.00 -3.73
N ALA A 269 11.18 -13.68 -4.64
CA ALA A 269 10.56 -14.42 -5.72
C ALA A 269 11.15 -15.84 -5.87
N GLU A 270 10.32 -16.78 -6.31
CA GLU A 270 10.75 -18.13 -6.68
C GLU A 270 9.87 -18.67 -7.82
N ASN A 271 10.49 -19.34 -8.79
CA ASN A 271 9.78 -20.17 -9.75
C ASN A 271 9.62 -21.60 -9.19
N ALA A 272 8.59 -21.82 -8.36
CA ALA A 272 8.35 -23.09 -7.66
C ALA A 272 7.15 -23.89 -8.19
N VAL A 273 6.27 -23.25 -8.96
CA VAL A 273 4.94 -23.79 -9.30
C VAL A 273 4.96 -24.45 -10.67
N GLU A 274 5.32 -23.70 -11.70
CA GLU A 274 5.41 -24.17 -13.09
C GLU A 274 6.80 -23.89 -13.64
N THR A 275 7.56 -24.97 -13.82
CA THR A 275 8.98 -24.92 -14.21
C THR A 275 9.18 -25.22 -15.69
N ALA A 276 8.17 -24.97 -16.52
CA ALA A 276 8.25 -25.23 -17.95
C ALA A 276 9.03 -24.13 -18.69
N GLY A 277 9.07 -22.92 -18.13
CA GLY A 277 9.87 -21.81 -18.59
C GLY A 277 11.33 -21.86 -18.11
N SER A 278 12.02 -20.71 -18.17
CA SER A 278 13.45 -20.63 -17.87
C SER A 278 13.74 -20.43 -16.39
N GLY A 279 12.74 -20.00 -15.60
CA GLY A 279 12.94 -19.52 -14.23
C GLY A 279 13.64 -18.16 -14.15
N VAL A 280 13.72 -17.43 -15.26
CA VAL A 280 14.27 -16.07 -15.31
C VAL A 280 13.13 -15.06 -15.24
N ALA A 281 13.23 -14.11 -14.31
CA ALA A 281 12.23 -13.07 -14.10
C ALA A 281 12.86 -11.67 -13.97
N SER A 282 12.17 -10.68 -14.52
CA SER A 282 12.42 -9.26 -14.26
C SER A 282 11.32 -8.72 -13.36
N VAL A 283 11.68 -8.15 -12.21
CA VAL A 283 10.71 -7.66 -11.21
C VAL A 283 10.93 -6.18 -10.96
N TYR A 284 9.85 -5.41 -11.11
CA TYR A 284 9.82 -3.97 -10.93
C TYR A 284 8.73 -3.64 -9.92
N GLY A 285 9.09 -3.04 -8.79
CA GLY A 285 8.13 -2.81 -7.71
C GLY A 285 8.63 -1.95 -6.57
N SER A 286 7.90 -2.00 -5.46
CA SER A 286 8.12 -1.26 -4.23
C SER A 286 8.04 -2.19 -3.04
N LEU A 287 9.10 -2.23 -2.22
CA LEU A 287 9.08 -2.84 -0.90
C LEU A 287 8.88 -1.74 0.14
N THR A 288 7.71 -1.74 0.77
CA THR A 288 7.30 -0.75 1.77
C THR A 288 7.18 -1.40 3.14
N VAL A 289 7.67 -0.74 4.18
CA VAL A 289 7.53 -1.16 5.57
C VAL A 289 6.91 -0.02 6.38
N GLU A 290 5.69 -0.22 6.84
CA GLU A 290 5.00 0.64 7.81
C GLU A 290 5.27 0.09 9.22
N PHE A 291 5.63 0.94 10.19
CA PHE A 291 5.85 0.55 11.58
C PHE A 291 4.91 1.33 12.51
N PHE A 292 4.21 0.60 13.37
CA PHE A 292 3.30 1.12 14.38
C PHE A 292 3.79 0.66 15.75
N PRO A 293 4.36 1.54 16.59
CA PRO A 293 4.86 1.11 17.89
C PRO A 293 3.70 0.64 18.80
N THR A 294 3.90 0.06 20.00
CA THR A 294 2.79 -0.36 20.91
C THR A 294 2.36 0.75 21.89
N GLY A 295 1.06 1.06 22.09
CA GLY A 295 0.59 2.09 23.04
C GLY A 295 -0.76 2.74 22.72
N SER A 296 -1.23 3.66 23.57
CA SER A 296 -2.65 4.07 23.70
C SER A 296 -3.22 5.06 22.67
N ASN A 297 -2.56 5.31 21.54
CA ASN A 297 -3.02 6.25 20.48
C ASN A 297 -2.49 5.82 19.11
N LYS A 298 -2.39 4.51 18.89
CA LYS A 298 -1.63 3.96 17.78
C LYS A 298 -2.57 3.28 16.81
N PRO A 299 -2.19 3.23 15.52
CA PRO A 299 -2.97 2.46 14.58
C PRO A 299 -3.09 1.01 15.07
N ILE A 300 -4.29 0.46 15.01
CA ILE A 300 -4.51 -0.96 15.26
C ILE A 300 -4.30 -1.65 13.91
N LEU A 301 -3.39 -2.62 13.84
CA LEU A 301 -3.16 -3.43 12.66
C LEU A 301 -3.64 -4.84 12.94
N GLU A 302 -4.73 -5.23 12.29
CA GLU A 302 -5.22 -6.61 12.29
C GLU A 302 -4.98 -7.23 10.92
N HIS A 303 -4.61 -8.52 10.90
CA HIS A 303 -4.27 -9.23 9.67
C HIS A 303 -4.75 -10.67 9.73
N ALA A 304 -5.41 -11.12 8.66
CA ALA A 304 -5.79 -12.51 8.46
C ALA A 304 -5.32 -13.00 7.08
N GLY A 305 -4.70 -14.17 7.05
CA GLY A 305 -4.39 -14.86 5.80
C GLY A 305 -5.62 -15.60 5.28
N VAL A 306 -5.87 -15.53 3.98
CA VAL A 306 -6.95 -16.23 3.29
C VAL A 306 -6.34 -17.43 2.55
N SER A 307 -6.86 -18.62 2.81
CA SER A 307 -6.49 -19.85 2.10
C SER A 307 -7.73 -20.70 1.88
N GLN A 308 -8.52 -20.31 0.89
CA GLN A 308 -9.75 -21.01 0.50
C GLN A 308 -9.52 -21.72 -0.83
N THR A 309 -9.91 -22.98 -0.94
CA THR A 309 -9.70 -23.78 -2.16
C THR A 309 -10.99 -24.41 -2.63
N SER A 310 -11.20 -24.41 -3.95
CA SER A 310 -12.35 -25.06 -4.60
C SER A 310 -13.70 -24.63 -4.01
N ILE A 311 -13.84 -23.34 -3.73
CA ILE A 311 -15.09 -22.77 -3.24
C ILE A 311 -16.02 -22.46 -4.40
N ASP A 312 -17.30 -22.79 -4.24
CA ASP A 312 -18.35 -22.36 -5.16
C ASP A 312 -18.76 -20.93 -4.83
N VAL A 313 -18.55 -20.04 -5.80
CA VAL A 313 -18.85 -18.61 -5.71
C VAL A 313 -19.96 -18.20 -6.68
N GLU A 314 -20.72 -19.17 -7.22
CA GLU A 314 -21.91 -18.91 -8.01
C GLU A 314 -23.05 -18.32 -7.14
N GLY A 315 -23.72 -17.31 -7.68
CA GLY A 315 -24.91 -16.75 -7.06
C GLY A 315 -24.60 -15.77 -5.94
N ALA A 316 -24.64 -16.22 -4.68
CA ALA A 316 -24.51 -15.31 -3.54
C ALA A 316 -23.03 -14.96 -3.25
N THR A 317 -22.81 -13.75 -2.73
CA THR A 317 -21.49 -13.35 -2.22
C THR A 317 -21.02 -14.31 -1.12
N VAL A 318 -19.78 -14.79 -1.25
CA VAL A 318 -19.09 -15.64 -0.29
C VAL A 318 -18.14 -14.81 0.55
N THR A 319 -18.16 -14.99 1.87
CA THR A 319 -17.14 -14.45 2.77
C THR A 319 -15.96 -15.39 2.83
N MET A 320 -14.80 -14.90 2.41
CA MET A 320 -13.53 -15.63 2.35
C MET A 320 -12.82 -15.64 3.69
N GLU A 321 -12.86 -14.48 4.36
CA GLU A 321 -12.27 -14.22 5.66
C GLU A 321 -12.90 -12.95 6.27
N GLN A 322 -12.76 -12.78 7.58
CA GLN A 322 -13.19 -11.58 8.28
C GLN A 322 -12.19 -11.17 9.37
N VAL A 323 -12.08 -9.86 9.59
CA VAL A 323 -11.24 -9.26 10.63
C VAL A 323 -12.10 -8.33 11.47
N THR A 324 -12.05 -8.47 12.79
CA THR A 324 -12.74 -7.58 13.72
C THR A 324 -11.75 -6.65 14.38
N VAL A 325 -12.05 -5.35 14.35
CA VAL A 325 -11.29 -4.30 15.03
C VAL A 325 -12.14 -3.69 16.13
N ASP A 326 -11.61 -3.66 17.35
CA ASP A 326 -12.19 -2.95 18.48
C ASP A 326 -11.65 -1.50 18.53
N ALA A 327 -12.35 -0.59 17.86
CA ALA A 327 -12.00 0.82 17.75
C ALA A 327 -12.22 1.54 19.11
N PRO A 328 -11.16 2.06 19.77
CA PRO A 328 -11.29 2.74 21.07
C PRO A 328 -11.95 4.14 20.96
N SER A 329 -11.95 4.72 19.77
CA SER A 329 -12.53 6.03 19.46
C SER A 329 -13.11 6.02 18.04
N SER A 330 -13.67 7.14 17.58
CA SER A 330 -13.87 7.31 16.14
C SER A 330 -12.52 7.37 15.41
N GLY A 331 -12.53 7.03 14.14
CA GLY A 331 -11.36 7.02 13.30
C GLY A 331 -11.66 6.56 11.88
N THR A 332 -10.60 6.23 11.16
CA THR A 332 -10.65 5.66 9.80
C THR A 332 -10.05 4.27 9.80
N ALA A 333 -10.76 3.27 9.28
CA ALA A 333 -10.19 1.96 8.98
C ALA A 333 -9.83 1.86 7.50
N VAL A 334 -8.56 1.63 7.19
CA VAL A 334 -8.08 1.26 5.86
C VAL A 334 -8.08 -0.25 5.77
N VAL A 335 -8.91 -0.80 4.90
CA VAL A 335 -9.07 -2.24 4.66
C VAL A 335 -8.43 -2.56 3.32
N ARG A 336 -7.51 -3.53 3.34
CA ARG A 336 -6.84 -4.03 2.13
C ARG A 336 -7.11 -5.50 1.97
N TYR A 337 -7.50 -5.88 0.75
CA TYR A 337 -7.65 -7.26 0.34
C TYR A 337 -6.84 -7.50 -0.94
N GLU A 338 -5.78 -8.29 -0.83
CA GLU A 338 -4.82 -8.49 -1.91
C GLU A 338 -4.25 -9.90 -1.88
N GLY A 339 -3.87 -10.41 -3.05
CA GLY A 339 -3.29 -11.75 -3.16
C GLY A 339 -3.49 -12.34 -4.55
N LEU A 340 -3.80 -13.63 -4.55
CA LEU A 340 -3.95 -14.48 -5.73
C LEU A 340 -5.34 -15.12 -5.74
N CYS A 341 -6.00 -15.09 -6.89
CA CYS A 341 -7.18 -15.88 -7.16
C CYS A 341 -6.92 -16.83 -8.33
N SER A 342 -7.41 -18.06 -8.22
CA SER A 342 -7.46 -19.02 -9.32
C SER A 342 -8.86 -19.55 -9.55
N SER A 343 -9.37 -19.54 -10.78
CA SER A 343 -10.72 -20.05 -11.12
C SER A 343 -10.72 -20.91 -12.39
N GLY A 344 -11.86 -21.50 -12.75
CA GLY A 344 -12.01 -22.22 -14.02
C GLY A 344 -11.98 -21.27 -15.22
N ALA A 345 -11.73 -21.79 -16.42
CA ALA A 345 -11.85 -21.00 -17.64
C ALA A 345 -13.25 -20.37 -17.73
N ASP A 346 -13.31 -19.15 -18.27
CA ASP A 346 -14.53 -18.34 -18.43
C ASP A 346 -15.17 -17.91 -17.09
N ASP A 347 -14.48 -18.09 -15.96
CA ASP A 347 -14.91 -17.54 -14.67
C ASP A 347 -14.45 -16.08 -14.53
N ARG A 348 -15.41 -15.18 -14.30
CA ARG A 348 -15.15 -13.78 -13.95
C ARG A 348 -15.46 -13.54 -12.48
N ILE A 349 -14.45 -13.78 -11.66
CA ILE A 349 -14.54 -13.66 -10.21
C ILE A 349 -14.30 -12.22 -9.81
N VAL A 350 -15.04 -11.76 -8.81
CA VAL A 350 -14.91 -10.43 -8.24
C VAL A 350 -14.53 -10.53 -6.78
N MET A 351 -13.48 -9.79 -6.42
CA MET A 351 -12.96 -9.69 -5.06
C MET A 351 -13.29 -8.30 -4.49
N ALA A 352 -13.77 -8.25 -3.25
CA ALA A 352 -14.09 -6.99 -2.59
C ALA A 352 -13.70 -7.00 -1.11
N ALA A 353 -13.29 -5.84 -0.62
CA ALA A 353 -13.16 -5.56 0.81
C ALA A 353 -14.39 -4.76 1.23
N SER A 354 -15.05 -5.15 2.32
CA SER A 354 -16.31 -4.54 2.77
C SER A 354 -16.42 -4.45 4.28
N ASN A 355 -17.22 -3.52 4.79
CA ASN A 355 -17.66 -3.48 6.19
C ASN A 355 -19.04 -4.16 6.40
N THR A 356 -19.55 -4.85 5.38
CA THR A 356 -20.74 -5.71 5.45
C THR A 356 -20.49 -7.04 4.74
N THR A 357 -21.39 -8.01 4.87
CA THR A 357 -21.29 -9.33 4.19
C THR A 357 -21.67 -9.28 2.71
N SER A 358 -21.79 -8.09 2.14
CA SER A 358 -22.05 -7.82 0.73
C SER A 358 -21.22 -6.61 0.30
N TRP A 359 -21.20 -6.29 -0.99
CA TRP A 359 -20.67 -5.01 -1.45
C TRP A 359 -21.75 -4.23 -2.19
N GLY A 360 -21.85 -2.94 -1.90
CA GLY A 360 -22.60 -2.00 -2.70
C GLY A 360 -21.80 -1.53 -3.90
N ALA A 361 -22.47 -0.85 -4.83
CA ALA A 361 -21.81 -0.19 -5.96
C ALA A 361 -20.69 0.78 -5.52
N ASN A 362 -20.79 1.32 -4.30
CA ASN A 362 -19.84 2.27 -3.73
C ASN A 362 -18.67 1.63 -2.98
N ASP A 363 -18.80 0.37 -2.56
CA ASP A 363 -17.70 -0.38 -1.96
C ASP A 363 -16.68 -0.78 -3.03
N GLY A 364 -17.10 -0.72 -4.30
CA GLY A 364 -16.37 -1.17 -5.47
C GLY A 364 -15.82 -2.58 -5.32
N HIS A 365 -15.02 -2.98 -6.28
CA HIS A 365 -14.44 -4.31 -6.34
C HIS A 365 -13.33 -4.35 -7.37
N VAL A 366 -12.57 -5.44 -7.37
CA VAL A 366 -11.64 -5.78 -8.45
C VAL A 366 -12.05 -7.10 -9.08
N GLY A 367 -12.14 -7.11 -10.41
CA GLY A 367 -12.33 -8.33 -11.17
C GLY A 367 -11.01 -9.07 -11.38
N VAL A 368 -11.11 -10.40 -11.40
CA VAL A 368 -10.10 -11.33 -11.90
C VAL A 368 -10.78 -12.29 -12.86
N GLU A 369 -10.14 -12.55 -14.00
CA GLU A 369 -10.71 -13.41 -15.04
C GLU A 369 -9.75 -14.53 -15.39
N ALA A 370 -10.27 -15.75 -15.39
CA ALA A 370 -9.55 -16.92 -15.85
C ALA A 370 -9.93 -17.18 -17.31
N VAL A 371 -9.03 -16.82 -18.22
CA VAL A 371 -9.23 -16.85 -19.67
C VAL A 371 -9.19 -18.27 -20.22
N SER A 372 -8.42 -19.15 -19.57
CA SER A 372 -8.28 -20.54 -19.96
C SER A 372 -7.89 -21.39 -18.76
N ALA A 373 -7.92 -22.71 -18.92
CA ALA A 373 -7.52 -23.63 -17.86
C ALA A 373 -6.06 -23.47 -17.44
N GLY A 374 -5.19 -22.99 -18.33
CA GLY A 374 -3.81 -22.63 -18.02
C GLY A 374 -3.64 -21.14 -17.76
N LEU A 375 -4.72 -20.39 -17.51
CA LEU A 375 -4.71 -18.93 -17.36
C LEU A 375 -5.52 -18.51 -16.14
N ASN A 376 -5.43 -19.31 -15.08
CA ASN A 376 -6.30 -19.19 -13.94
C ASN A 376 -5.71 -18.33 -12.84
N TYR A 377 -4.38 -18.16 -12.75
CA TYR A 377 -3.74 -17.40 -11.68
C TYR A 377 -3.72 -15.88 -11.95
N ASN A 378 -4.46 -15.14 -11.13
CA ASN A 378 -4.57 -13.69 -11.22
C ASN A 378 -4.27 -13.00 -9.88
N GLY A 379 -3.25 -12.14 -9.89
CA GLY A 379 -2.97 -11.23 -8.79
C GLY A 379 -4.03 -10.13 -8.71
N PHE A 380 -4.40 -9.72 -7.49
CA PHE A 380 -5.31 -8.61 -7.27
C PHE A 380 -4.92 -7.77 -6.05
N SER A 381 -5.33 -6.50 -6.04
CA SER A 381 -5.18 -5.56 -4.93
C SER A 381 -6.41 -4.67 -4.86
N HIS A 382 -7.07 -4.63 -3.70
CA HIS A 382 -8.21 -3.75 -3.46
C HIS A 382 -8.08 -3.06 -2.09
N THR A 383 -8.11 -1.74 -2.09
CA THR A 383 -8.01 -0.91 -0.88
C THR A 383 -9.26 -0.04 -0.72
N ARG A 384 -9.78 0.03 0.51
CA ARG A 384 -10.89 0.91 0.90
C ARG A 384 -10.63 1.58 2.23
N ALA A 385 -11.29 2.72 2.46
CA ALA A 385 -11.33 3.36 3.77
C ALA A 385 -12.76 3.54 4.25
N TYR A 386 -12.99 3.25 5.53
CA TYR A 386 -14.28 3.41 6.20
C TYR A 386 -14.13 4.38 7.37
N ALA A 387 -15.09 5.29 7.52
CA ALA A 387 -15.27 6.02 8.77
C ALA A 387 -15.83 5.05 9.82
N VAL A 388 -15.20 4.98 10.98
CA VAL A 388 -15.48 4.00 12.03
C VAL A 388 -15.77 4.74 13.32
N ALA A 389 -16.87 4.40 14.00
CA ALA A 389 -17.17 4.92 15.34
C ALA A 389 -16.46 4.10 16.42
N ALA A 390 -16.43 4.56 17.68
CA ALA A 390 -15.95 3.72 18.78
C ALA A 390 -16.81 2.44 18.90
N GLY A 391 -16.18 1.27 19.09
CA GLY A 391 -16.85 -0.02 19.19
C GLY A 391 -16.18 -1.12 18.37
N SER A 392 -16.84 -2.27 18.28
CA SER A 392 -16.37 -3.43 17.52
C SER A 392 -16.90 -3.39 16.09
N HIS A 393 -16.01 -3.52 15.10
CA HIS A 393 -16.35 -3.47 13.67
C HIS A 393 -15.72 -4.64 12.95
N THR A 394 -16.50 -5.35 12.14
CA THR A 394 -16.02 -6.47 11.33
C THR A 394 -15.92 -6.07 9.87
N PHE A 395 -14.78 -6.37 9.27
CA PHE A 395 -14.50 -6.19 7.86
C PHE A 395 -14.34 -7.55 7.20
N TYR A 396 -14.71 -7.64 5.92
CA TYR A 396 -14.86 -8.88 5.21
C TYR A 396 -14.06 -8.86 3.92
N ALA A 397 -13.39 -9.97 3.63
CA ALA A 397 -12.91 -10.34 2.31
C ALA A 397 -14.04 -11.11 1.62
N LEU A 398 -14.52 -10.59 0.50
CA LEU A 398 -15.69 -11.09 -0.21
C LEU A 398 -15.32 -11.56 -1.63
N CYS A 399 -16.02 -12.58 -2.11
CA CYS A 399 -15.84 -13.17 -3.42
C CYS A 399 -17.20 -13.50 -4.07
N ASN A 400 -17.35 -13.31 -5.37
CA ASN A 400 -18.53 -13.75 -6.14
C ASN A 400 -18.19 -13.89 -7.63
N ASN A 401 -18.84 -14.83 -8.33
CA ASN A 401 -18.88 -14.86 -9.78
C ASN A 401 -20.09 -14.04 -10.27
N VAL A 402 -19.84 -12.81 -10.73
CA VAL A 402 -20.90 -11.81 -10.99
C VAL A 402 -21.35 -11.70 -12.45
N VAL A 403 -20.57 -12.18 -13.42
CA VAL A 403 -20.78 -11.75 -14.82
C VAL A 403 -20.98 -12.91 -15.80
N GLU A 404 -20.41 -14.11 -15.58
CA GLU A 404 -20.48 -15.18 -16.58
C GLU A 404 -20.85 -16.55 -15.98
N THR A 405 -21.93 -17.14 -16.49
CA THR A 405 -22.44 -18.47 -16.07
C THR A 405 -21.86 -19.62 -16.91
N THR A 406 -20.90 -19.33 -17.79
CA THR A 406 -20.26 -20.32 -18.67
C THR A 406 -19.10 -21.02 -17.99
N GLY A 407 -18.41 -20.33 -17.08
CA GLY A 407 -17.40 -20.90 -16.21
C GLY A 407 -17.99 -21.83 -15.13
N THR A 408 -17.10 -22.36 -14.29
CA THR A 408 -17.48 -23.35 -13.25
C THR A 408 -18.01 -22.71 -11.97
N GLY A 409 -17.78 -21.41 -11.80
CA GLY A 409 -17.94 -20.67 -10.55
C GLY A 409 -17.09 -21.21 -9.40
N ILE A 410 -16.10 -22.06 -9.66
CA ILE A 410 -15.20 -22.59 -8.65
C ILE A 410 -13.94 -21.73 -8.61
N ALA A 411 -13.68 -21.15 -7.44
CA ALA A 411 -12.49 -20.35 -7.20
C ALA A 411 -11.62 -20.93 -6.07
N SER A 412 -10.34 -20.60 -6.08
CA SER A 412 -9.43 -20.69 -4.95
C SER A 412 -8.80 -19.33 -4.73
N ASN A 413 -8.53 -18.99 -3.48
CA ASN A 413 -8.02 -17.68 -3.09
C ASN A 413 -6.94 -17.83 -2.02
N TYR A 414 -5.78 -17.27 -2.32
CA TYR A 414 -4.61 -17.21 -1.46
C TYR A 414 -4.25 -15.74 -1.29
N ALA A 415 -4.64 -15.14 -0.17
CA ALA A 415 -4.62 -13.68 -0.04
C ALA A 415 -4.40 -13.24 1.40
N SER A 416 -4.38 -11.92 1.60
CA SER A 416 -4.35 -11.26 2.90
C SER A 416 -5.50 -10.28 3.01
N LEU A 417 -6.19 -10.32 4.15
CA LEU A 417 -7.08 -9.26 4.61
C LEU A 417 -6.39 -8.50 5.74
N SER A 418 -6.01 -7.25 5.46
CA SER A 418 -5.39 -6.34 6.43
C SER A 418 -6.34 -5.21 6.78
N VAL A 419 -6.43 -4.86 8.07
CA VAL A 419 -7.17 -3.69 8.53
C VAL A 419 -6.27 -2.82 9.39
N GLU A 420 -6.10 -1.57 8.98
CA GLU A 420 -5.40 -0.54 9.75
C GLU A 420 -6.39 0.51 10.24
N PHE A 421 -6.60 0.58 11.54
CA PHE A 421 -7.49 1.57 12.14
C PHE A 421 -6.72 2.76 12.72
N PHE A 422 -7.02 3.97 12.25
CA PHE A 422 -6.40 5.23 12.64
C PHE A 422 -7.38 6.07 13.47
N PRO A 423 -7.17 6.24 14.79
CA PRO A 423 -8.06 7.04 15.63
C PRO A 423 -7.92 8.55 15.38
N ASP A 424 -9.05 9.27 15.31
CA ASP A 424 -9.11 10.73 15.11
C ASP A 424 -8.37 11.52 16.21
#